data_AF-A0A4P6P2W7-F1
#
_entry.id   AF-A0A4P6P2W7-F1
#
_cell.length_a   1.000
_cell.length_b   1.000
_cell.length_c   1.000
_cell.angle_alpha   90.00
_cell.angle_beta   90.00
_cell.angle_gamma   90.00
#
_symmetry.space_group_name_H-M   'P 1'
#
loop_
_entity.id
_entity.type
_entity.pdbx_description
1 polymer ?
#
loop_
_entity_poly.entity_id
_entity_poly.type
_entity_poly.pdbx_seq_one_letter_code
_entity_poly.pdbx_strand_id
1 'polypeptide(L)'
;MANNTFTKPSFWSRRLVLGTTVAGAVIFFVVGIMFWGGFNTAMEATNTTEFCIGCHEMEANVYQEYTPTIHYSNRTGVRAGCPDCHVPRPWIHKIVRKIQASREVFFWLTGKIDTKEKFEEHRFDLAQNVWKAMKETDSRECRNCHNFESMNPEFQKPRARKQHLNAFETGQTCIDCHKGIAHTDVRHKLTDEQLEEIEAPNPAYIREVPQAYKDGLARIEAKEAAAAAKLKADKAAEKAKVDEKIKAAVASALASAGASAGGDSASAGASAGASNINVDWGKANSTDVGVFYPGTASIEWILGRNHGGKRAFSKGDRCLECHSEEIADIGNNIVSGESEKELEPNVIPGKRGSFDVTIDATHDDENLYLRFSWADGDHAPVPFVDGGKMDPENPMKLAFMIATDEAEYADRAGCWGTCHADANTMPFAPDMDTLKGSDLAKRLDFKSGVTKYVKESRTKLELKGRGGKALGGWDKLKGEGDIKAAQDGNQYMDLVRYSSGTKKVEDGQILAERSMHGGQGAEVEASLNGGTWSVIVKRKLKSDKAGDVSIEPGKVYNFGFAIHDDYSSARYHHVSFGYKLALDNADAEVNATKQ
;
A
#
# COMPACT_ATOMS: atom_id res chain seq x y z
N MET A 1 -16.88 3.61 106.88
CA MET A 1 -15.98 4.15 105.83
C MET A 1 -16.18 3.32 104.58
N ALA A 2 -16.86 3.86 103.57
CA ALA A 2 -17.03 3.20 102.28
C ALA A 2 -15.81 3.52 101.42
N ASN A 3 -15.00 2.51 101.10
CA ASN A 3 -13.87 2.65 100.18
C ASN A 3 -14.41 2.80 98.75
N ASN A 4 -14.62 4.04 98.32
CA ASN A 4 -14.85 4.36 96.91
C ASN A 4 -13.50 4.39 96.18
N THR A 5 -13.06 3.24 95.69
CA THR A 5 -11.97 3.12 94.73
C THR A 5 -12.44 3.63 93.37
N PHE A 6 -12.21 4.92 93.08
CA PHE A 6 -12.31 5.46 91.74
C PHE A 6 -11.15 4.91 90.89
N THR A 7 -11.42 3.87 90.10
CA THR A 7 -10.48 3.37 89.11
C THR A 7 -10.34 4.39 87.98
N LYS A 8 -9.12 4.90 87.74
CA LYS A 8 -8.84 5.77 86.59
C LYS A 8 -9.22 5.00 85.31
N PRO A 9 -9.98 5.61 84.38
CA PRO A 9 -10.31 4.93 83.13
C PRO A 9 -9.02 4.58 82.39
N SER A 10 -8.92 3.30 82.01
CA SER A 10 -7.83 2.74 81.21
C SER A 10 -7.54 3.64 80.01
N PHE A 11 -6.27 3.77 79.61
CA PHE A 11 -5.88 4.50 78.40
C PHE A 11 -6.74 4.09 77.19
N TRP A 12 -7.07 2.81 77.10
CA TRP A 12 -7.89 2.19 76.07
C TRP A 12 -9.37 2.60 76.08
N SER A 13 -9.91 3.03 77.23
CA SER A 13 -11.29 3.52 77.39
C SER A 13 -11.42 5.04 77.34
N ARG A 14 -10.32 5.78 77.19
CA ARG A 14 -10.35 7.23 76.97
C ARG A 14 -11.01 7.55 75.65
N ARG A 15 -11.99 8.46 75.67
CA ARG A 15 -12.69 8.94 74.48
C ARG A 15 -11.85 10.02 73.78
N LEU A 16 -11.70 9.88 72.47
CA LEU A 16 -11.11 10.85 71.57
C LEU A 16 -12.15 11.91 71.17
N VAL A 17 -11.75 12.91 70.37
CA VAL A 17 -12.49 14.15 70.05
C VAL A 17 -13.87 13.93 69.37
N LEU A 18 -14.29 12.70 69.08
CA LEU A 18 -15.62 12.36 68.55
C LEU A 18 -16.33 11.21 69.29
N GLY A 19 -15.96 10.97 70.55
CA GLY A 19 -16.61 9.96 71.41
C GLY A 19 -16.16 8.51 71.21
N THR A 20 -15.32 8.24 70.20
CA THR A 20 -14.65 6.94 69.98
C THR A 20 -13.57 6.70 71.04
N THR A 21 -13.50 5.49 71.60
CA THR A 21 -12.41 5.14 72.53
C THR A 21 -11.09 4.94 71.77
N VAL A 22 -9.95 5.09 72.44
CA VAL A 22 -8.63 4.75 71.86
C VAL A 22 -8.62 3.30 71.36
N ALA A 23 -9.22 2.36 72.10
CA ALA A 23 -9.39 0.98 71.64
C ALA A 23 -10.22 0.88 70.36
N GLY A 24 -11.36 1.58 70.29
CA GLY A 24 -12.20 1.61 69.09
C GLY A 24 -11.44 2.17 67.88
N ALA A 25 -10.70 3.26 68.05
CA ALA A 25 -9.90 3.85 66.97
C ALA A 25 -8.83 2.89 66.45
N VAL A 26 -8.12 2.18 67.33
CA VAL A 26 -7.13 1.17 66.93
C VAL A 26 -7.79 -0.01 66.22
N ILE A 27 -8.94 -0.48 66.70
CA ILE A 27 -9.69 -1.56 66.04
C ILE A 27 -10.12 -1.13 64.63
N PHE A 28 -10.74 0.05 64.47
CA PHE A 28 -11.16 0.54 63.16
C PHE A 28 -9.98 0.77 62.21
N PHE A 29 -8.82 1.21 62.72
CA PHE A 29 -7.61 1.35 61.91
C PHE A 29 -7.09 0.00 61.41
N VAL A 30 -7.01 -1.01 62.28
CA VAL A 30 -6.58 -2.37 61.91
C VAL A 30 -7.57 -3.00 60.92
N VAL A 31 -8.88 -2.87 61.17
CA VAL A 31 -9.92 -3.34 60.23
C VAL A 31 -9.81 -2.60 58.90
N GLY A 32 -9.56 -1.30 58.91
CA GLY A 32 -9.35 -0.49 57.71
C GLY A 32 -8.15 -0.96 56.87
N ILE A 33 -7.02 -1.27 57.52
CA ILE A 33 -5.84 -1.83 56.85
C ILE A 33 -6.17 -3.20 56.25
N MET A 34 -6.81 -4.10 57.01
CA MET A 34 -7.17 -5.43 56.51
C MET A 34 -8.13 -5.34 55.33
N PHE A 35 -9.13 -4.45 55.38
CA PHE A 35 -10.06 -4.25 54.28
C PHE A 35 -9.37 -3.66 53.05
N TRP A 36 -8.56 -2.61 53.23
CA TRP A 36 -7.84 -1.98 52.12
C TRP A 36 -6.83 -2.94 51.48
N GLY A 37 -6.08 -3.66 52.29
CA GLY A 37 -5.14 -4.70 51.82
C GLY A 37 -5.87 -5.81 51.09
N GLY A 38 -6.89 -6.40 51.73
CA GLY A 38 -7.69 -7.48 51.13
C GLY A 38 -8.39 -7.06 49.83
N PHE A 39 -8.93 -5.85 49.77
CA PHE A 39 -9.55 -5.31 48.55
C PHE A 39 -8.55 -5.18 47.40
N ASN A 40 -7.37 -4.61 47.64
CA ASN A 40 -6.36 -4.46 46.58
C ASN A 40 -5.77 -5.81 46.16
N THR A 41 -5.56 -6.74 47.10
CA THR A 41 -5.13 -8.10 46.77
C THR A 41 -6.16 -8.83 45.90
N ALA A 42 -7.44 -8.76 46.25
CA ALA A 42 -8.51 -9.32 45.42
C ALA A 42 -8.58 -8.64 44.05
N MET A 43 -8.42 -7.32 44.00
CA MET A 43 -8.40 -6.58 42.75
C MET A 43 -7.27 -7.04 41.83
N GLU A 44 -6.07 -7.23 42.37
CA GLU A 44 -4.92 -7.71 41.60
C GLU A 44 -5.06 -9.18 41.18
N ALA A 45 -5.57 -10.04 42.06
CA ALA A 45 -5.85 -11.43 41.73
C ALA A 45 -6.87 -11.57 40.57
N THR A 46 -7.83 -10.65 40.47
CA THR A 46 -8.78 -10.60 39.33
C THR A 46 -8.26 -9.85 38.10
N ASN A 47 -7.00 -9.39 38.12
CA ASN A 47 -6.30 -8.76 36.99
C ASN A 47 -5.14 -9.65 36.52
N THR A 48 -5.31 -10.97 36.54
CA THR A 48 -4.32 -11.91 36.01
C THR A 48 -4.89 -12.59 34.77
N THR A 49 -3.99 -13.09 33.91
CA THR A 49 -4.44 -13.86 32.73
C THR A 49 -5.12 -15.15 33.18
N GLU A 50 -4.60 -15.79 34.23
CA GLU A 50 -5.10 -17.01 34.84
C GLU A 50 -6.54 -16.84 35.35
N PHE A 51 -6.87 -15.68 35.95
CA PHE A 51 -8.25 -15.39 36.35
C PHE A 51 -9.15 -15.22 35.13
N CYS A 52 -8.72 -14.46 34.11
CA CYS A 52 -9.51 -14.22 32.91
C CYS A 52 -9.84 -15.51 32.15
N ILE A 53 -8.89 -16.44 32.07
CA ILE A 53 -9.10 -17.76 31.43
C ILE A 53 -9.72 -18.80 32.38
N GLY A 54 -10.01 -18.45 33.63
CA GLY A 54 -10.74 -19.33 34.54
C GLY A 54 -12.19 -19.59 34.08
N CYS A 55 -12.70 -18.74 33.19
CA CYS A 55 -13.93 -18.94 32.44
C CYS A 55 -13.65 -19.81 31.19
N HIS A 56 -14.35 -20.92 31.03
CA HIS A 56 -14.11 -21.87 29.92
C HIS A 56 -14.30 -21.20 28.55
N GLU A 57 -15.19 -20.23 28.43
CA GLU A 57 -15.45 -19.51 27.19
C GLU A 57 -14.27 -18.61 26.79
N MET A 58 -13.50 -18.11 27.76
CA MET A 58 -12.33 -17.29 27.47
C MET A 58 -11.13 -18.18 27.11
N GLU A 59 -10.94 -19.29 27.82
CA GLU A 59 -9.87 -20.26 27.55
C GLU A 59 -10.03 -20.96 26.19
N ALA A 60 -11.25 -21.40 25.86
CA ALA A 60 -11.53 -22.17 24.64
C ALA A 60 -11.54 -21.31 23.37
N ASN A 61 -11.79 -20.00 23.50
CA ASN A 61 -11.91 -19.08 22.37
C ASN A 61 -10.74 -18.08 22.34
N VAL A 62 -10.90 -16.91 22.98
CA VAL A 62 -10.00 -15.76 22.83
C VAL A 62 -8.56 -16.04 23.27
N TYR A 63 -8.34 -16.92 24.25
CA TYR A 63 -7.00 -17.30 24.67
C TYR A 63 -6.25 -18.07 23.58
N GLN A 64 -6.91 -19.01 22.91
CA GLN A 64 -6.31 -19.78 21.81
C GLN A 64 -5.86 -18.84 20.68
N GLU A 65 -6.68 -17.82 20.38
CA GLU A 65 -6.36 -16.81 19.35
C GLU A 65 -5.20 -15.90 19.75
N TYR A 66 -5.02 -15.65 21.04
CA TYR A 66 -3.95 -14.83 21.57
C TYR A 66 -2.59 -15.55 21.57
N THR A 67 -2.55 -16.87 21.83
CA THR A 67 -1.30 -17.65 21.92
C THR A 67 -0.36 -17.61 20.69
N PRO A 68 -0.83 -17.58 19.43
CA PRO A 68 0.07 -17.47 18.27
C PRO A 68 0.60 -16.05 18.04
N THR A 69 0.17 -15.05 18.82
CA THR A 69 0.46 -13.63 18.55
C THR A 69 1.80 -13.18 19.14
N ILE A 70 2.33 -12.06 18.65
CA ILE A 70 3.55 -11.42 19.20
C ILE A 70 3.37 -10.97 20.66
N HIS A 71 2.13 -10.75 21.10
CA HIS A 71 1.86 -10.36 22.49
C HIS A 71 2.03 -11.55 23.45
N TYR A 72 1.90 -12.79 22.96
CA TYR A 72 2.15 -14.02 23.71
C TYR A 72 3.63 -14.46 23.68
N SER A 73 4.25 -14.44 22.51
CA SER A 73 5.64 -14.85 22.30
C SER A 73 6.39 -13.82 21.46
N ASN A 74 7.46 -13.24 22.00
CA ASN A 74 8.25 -12.22 21.32
C ASN A 74 9.74 -12.27 21.68
N ARG A 75 10.53 -11.50 20.92
CA ARG A 75 11.99 -11.43 21.03
C ARG A 75 12.54 -10.87 22.35
N THR A 76 11.73 -10.14 23.13
CA THR A 76 12.20 -9.48 24.37
C THR A 76 11.81 -10.25 25.63
N GLY A 77 10.93 -11.24 25.53
CA GLY A 77 10.42 -12.01 26.67
C GLY A 77 9.40 -11.25 27.53
N VAL A 78 9.01 -10.02 27.16
CA VAL A 78 8.00 -9.23 27.88
C VAL A 78 6.62 -9.54 27.28
N ARG A 79 5.76 -10.20 28.06
CA ARG A 79 4.41 -10.61 27.63
C ARG A 79 3.37 -9.62 28.11
N ALA A 80 2.46 -9.21 27.22
CA ALA A 80 1.28 -8.43 27.59
C ALA A 80 0.09 -9.39 27.78
N GLY A 81 -0.40 -9.56 29.00
CA GLY A 81 -1.50 -10.45 29.29
C GLY A 81 -2.87 -9.86 28.94
N CYS A 82 -3.94 -10.63 29.14
CA CYS A 82 -5.32 -10.14 29.02
C CYS A 82 -5.58 -8.79 29.73
N PRO A 83 -5.19 -8.59 31.01
CA PRO A 83 -5.45 -7.36 31.73
C PRO A 83 -4.72 -6.14 31.16
N ASP A 84 -3.55 -6.32 30.52
CA ASP A 84 -2.77 -5.19 29.98
C ASP A 84 -3.52 -4.48 28.85
N CYS A 85 -4.38 -5.20 28.13
CA CYS A 85 -5.19 -4.68 27.03
C CYS A 85 -6.65 -4.38 27.43
N HIS A 86 -7.24 -5.16 28.34
CA HIS A 86 -8.68 -5.09 28.65
C HIS A 86 -9.01 -4.40 29.99
N VAL A 87 -8.00 -4.16 30.84
CA VAL A 87 -8.19 -3.54 32.15
C VAL A 87 -7.34 -2.27 32.25
N PRO A 88 -7.95 -1.09 32.44
CA PRO A 88 -7.20 0.14 32.60
C PRO A 88 -6.26 0.08 33.81
N ARG A 89 -5.01 0.54 33.65
CA ARG A 89 -4.08 0.71 34.78
C ARG A 89 -4.50 1.82 35.75
N PRO A 90 -4.96 3.02 35.30
CA PRO A 90 -5.37 4.09 36.21
C PRO A 90 -6.58 3.69 37.06
N TRP A 91 -6.50 3.94 38.37
CA TRP A 91 -7.45 3.43 39.37
C TRP A 91 -8.91 3.75 39.04
N ILE A 92 -9.24 4.99 38.71
CA ILE A 92 -10.63 5.41 38.42
C ILE A 92 -11.19 4.60 37.24
N HIS A 93 -10.43 4.50 36.14
CA HIS A 93 -10.85 3.77 34.96
C HIS A 93 -10.92 2.26 35.21
N LYS A 94 -10.01 1.72 36.03
CA LYS A 94 -10.03 0.32 36.47
C LYS A 94 -11.34 -0.01 37.19
N ILE A 95 -11.73 0.82 38.16
CA ILE A 95 -12.97 0.62 38.92
C ILE A 95 -14.19 0.69 38.00
N VAL A 96 -14.25 1.66 37.09
CA VAL A 96 -15.34 1.74 36.10
C VAL A 96 -15.43 0.45 35.26
N ARG A 97 -14.30 -0.04 34.74
CA ARG A 97 -14.26 -1.28 33.96
C ARG A 97 -14.70 -2.50 34.78
N LYS A 98 -14.31 -2.57 36.06
CA LYS A 98 -14.70 -3.64 36.97
C LYS A 98 -16.20 -3.61 37.30
N ILE A 99 -16.79 -2.42 37.43
CA ILE A 99 -18.24 -2.27 37.56
C ILE A 99 -18.95 -2.76 36.29
N GLN A 100 -18.42 -2.40 35.10
CA GLN A 100 -18.96 -2.87 33.82
C GLN A 100 -18.83 -4.40 33.66
N ALA A 101 -17.74 -4.99 34.15
CA ALA A 101 -17.49 -6.43 34.11
C ALA A 101 -18.51 -7.24 34.92
N SER A 102 -19.26 -6.63 35.85
CA SER A 102 -20.34 -7.33 36.55
C SER A 102 -21.42 -7.87 35.59
N ARG A 103 -21.58 -7.26 34.42
CA ARG A 103 -22.45 -7.75 33.34
C ARG A 103 -21.93 -9.04 32.71
N GLU A 104 -20.62 -9.22 32.63
CA GLU A 104 -20.00 -10.45 32.10
C GLU A 104 -20.32 -11.64 33.00
N VAL A 105 -20.24 -11.45 34.32
CA VAL A 105 -20.65 -12.47 35.31
C VAL A 105 -22.12 -12.83 35.17
N PHE A 106 -22.99 -11.83 34.98
CA PHE A 106 -24.42 -12.08 34.74
C PHE A 106 -24.65 -12.91 33.47
N PHE A 107 -23.97 -12.58 32.37
CA PHE A 107 -24.13 -13.31 31.11
C PHE A 107 -23.51 -14.71 31.14
N TRP A 108 -22.43 -14.89 31.87
CA TRP A 108 -21.86 -16.19 32.20
C TRP A 108 -22.88 -17.06 32.96
N LEU A 109 -23.50 -16.53 34.02
CA LEU A 109 -24.56 -17.22 34.77
C LEU A 109 -25.75 -17.62 33.90
N THR A 110 -26.10 -16.81 32.89
CA THR A 110 -27.20 -17.10 31.96
C THR A 110 -26.82 -18.01 30.80
N GLY A 111 -25.54 -18.37 30.64
CA GLY A 111 -25.06 -19.19 29.53
C GLY A 111 -25.18 -18.52 28.15
N LYS A 112 -24.98 -17.19 28.08
CA LYS A 112 -25.14 -16.44 26.81
C LYS A 112 -24.06 -16.77 25.78
N ILE A 113 -22.85 -17.09 26.22
CA ILE A 113 -21.66 -17.37 25.38
C ILE A 113 -20.89 -18.61 25.86
N ASP A 114 -21.57 -19.55 26.53
CA ASP A 114 -20.99 -20.75 27.16
C ASP A 114 -20.59 -21.86 26.18
N THR A 115 -20.88 -21.69 24.89
CA THR A 115 -20.36 -22.56 23.83
C THR A 115 -19.64 -21.72 22.77
N LYS A 116 -18.77 -22.37 22.01
CA LYS A 116 -18.05 -21.73 20.90
C LYS A 116 -19.04 -21.13 19.89
N GLU A 117 -20.10 -21.85 19.54
CA GLU A 117 -21.11 -21.41 18.59
C GLU A 117 -21.80 -20.13 19.07
N LYS A 118 -22.23 -20.09 20.34
CA LYS A 118 -22.84 -18.90 20.93
C LYS A 118 -21.87 -17.72 21.03
N PHE A 119 -20.59 -18.00 21.30
CA PHE A 119 -19.54 -16.97 21.28
C PHE A 119 -19.36 -16.39 19.88
N GLU A 120 -19.29 -17.23 18.84
CA GLU A 120 -19.18 -16.80 17.45
C GLU A 120 -20.37 -15.97 16.99
N GLU A 121 -21.59 -16.34 17.40
CA GLU A 121 -22.81 -15.57 17.14
C GLU A 121 -22.71 -14.14 17.68
N HIS A 122 -22.08 -13.96 18.84
CA HIS A 122 -21.95 -12.66 19.52
C HIS A 122 -20.58 -11.98 19.30
N ARG A 123 -19.62 -12.63 18.63
CA ARG A 123 -18.24 -12.14 18.47
C ARG A 123 -18.20 -10.72 17.92
N PHE A 124 -19.02 -10.44 16.90
CA PHE A 124 -19.05 -9.14 16.25
C PHE A 124 -19.53 -8.02 17.18
N ASP A 125 -20.54 -8.28 18.01
CA ASP A 125 -21.03 -7.32 19.00
C ASP A 125 -20.00 -7.08 20.11
N LEU A 126 -19.35 -8.15 20.58
CA LEU A 126 -18.29 -8.08 21.59
C LEU A 126 -17.10 -7.28 21.08
N ALA A 127 -16.66 -7.55 19.84
CA ALA A 127 -15.56 -6.83 19.20
C ALA A 127 -15.87 -5.33 19.06
N GLN A 128 -17.07 -4.96 18.60
CA GLN A 128 -17.49 -3.56 18.48
C GLN A 128 -17.47 -2.82 19.83
N ASN A 129 -17.90 -3.47 20.92
CA ASN A 129 -17.85 -2.88 22.25
C ASN A 129 -16.41 -2.58 22.70
N VAL A 130 -15.48 -3.52 22.46
CA VAL A 130 -14.06 -3.34 22.78
C VAL A 130 -13.43 -2.26 21.91
N TRP A 131 -13.68 -2.27 20.60
CA TRP A 131 -13.15 -1.25 19.68
C TRP A 131 -13.66 0.14 20.03
N LYS A 132 -14.95 0.28 20.36
CA LYS A 132 -15.53 1.54 20.82
C LYS A 132 -14.85 2.02 22.10
N ALA A 133 -14.70 1.16 23.11
CA ALA A 133 -14.02 1.52 24.34
C ALA A 133 -12.57 1.97 24.08
N MET A 134 -11.82 1.23 23.26
CA MET A 134 -10.45 1.58 22.88
C MET A 134 -10.36 2.85 22.00
N LYS A 135 -11.42 3.20 21.25
CA LYS A 135 -11.50 4.45 20.49
C LYS A 135 -11.74 5.64 21.40
N GLU A 136 -12.69 5.52 22.33
CA GLU A 136 -13.09 6.56 23.27
C GLU A 136 -12.01 6.89 24.30
N THR A 137 -11.09 5.97 24.55
CA THR A 137 -10.00 6.14 25.53
C THR A 137 -8.65 6.48 24.92
N ASP A 138 -8.61 6.89 23.63
CA ASP A 138 -7.38 7.04 22.86
C ASP A 138 -6.45 5.83 23.04
N SER A 139 -6.99 4.62 22.90
CA SER A 139 -6.35 3.30 23.13
C SER A 139 -5.32 3.34 24.26
N ARG A 140 -5.72 3.89 25.41
CA ARG A 140 -4.90 4.10 26.60
C ARG A 140 -4.13 2.85 26.99
N GLU A 141 -4.78 1.69 26.89
CA GLU A 141 -4.21 0.40 27.27
C GLU A 141 -3.04 0.01 26.34
N CYS A 142 -3.17 0.22 25.02
CA CYS A 142 -2.07 0.00 24.08
C CYS A 142 -0.87 0.89 24.40
N ARG A 143 -1.12 2.16 24.78
CA ARG A 143 -0.09 3.17 25.05
C ARG A 143 0.70 2.93 26.33
N ASN A 144 0.27 2.01 27.20
CA ASN A 144 1.07 1.58 28.36
C ASN A 144 2.40 0.95 27.92
N CYS A 145 2.43 0.33 26.73
CA CYS A 145 3.62 -0.31 26.16
C CYS A 145 4.03 0.30 24.81
N HIS A 146 3.07 0.83 24.03
CA HIS A 146 3.26 1.43 22.72
C HIS A 146 2.95 2.94 22.74
N ASN A 147 3.76 3.71 23.47
CA ASN A 147 3.58 5.15 23.53
C ASN A 147 4.21 5.82 22.28
N PHE A 148 3.40 6.60 21.55
CA PHE A 148 3.84 7.41 20.41
C PHE A 148 5.04 8.31 20.73
N GLU A 149 5.13 8.86 21.94
CA GLU A 149 6.22 9.76 22.36
C GLU A 149 7.59 9.07 22.41
N SER A 150 7.60 7.75 22.53
CA SER A 150 8.82 6.94 22.68
C SER A 150 9.01 5.94 21.53
N MET A 151 8.16 5.99 20.51
CA MET A 151 8.37 5.17 19.31
C MET A 151 9.58 5.69 18.54
N ASN A 152 10.52 4.80 18.22
CA ASN A 152 11.64 5.15 17.36
C ASN A 152 11.31 4.79 15.89
N PRO A 153 11.24 5.76 14.97
CA PRO A 153 10.98 5.49 13.57
C PRO A 153 12.08 4.68 12.87
N GLU A 154 13.34 4.70 13.34
CA GLU A 154 14.45 3.95 12.72
C GLU A 154 14.21 2.43 12.65
N PHE A 155 13.31 1.89 13.49
CA PHE A 155 12.96 0.47 13.53
C PHE A 155 11.58 0.17 12.93
N GLN A 156 10.97 1.15 12.26
CA GLN A 156 9.69 1.02 11.59
C GLN A 156 9.92 0.94 10.08
N LYS A 157 9.12 0.12 9.38
CA LYS A 157 9.09 0.14 7.91
C LYS A 157 8.64 1.51 7.38
N PRO A 158 9.04 1.94 6.17
CA PRO A 158 8.65 3.25 5.60
C PRO A 158 7.15 3.53 5.69
N ARG A 159 6.32 2.56 5.28
CA ARG A 159 4.86 2.62 5.40
C ARG A 159 4.38 2.90 6.81
N ALA A 160 4.94 2.21 7.81
CA ALA A 160 4.54 2.38 9.21
C ALA A 160 4.95 3.75 9.76
N ARG A 161 6.16 4.24 9.44
CA ARG A 161 6.61 5.59 9.81
C ARG A 161 5.67 6.66 9.31
N LYS A 162 5.30 6.58 8.02
CA LYS A 162 4.39 7.54 7.39
C LYS A 162 2.97 7.51 8.00
N GLN A 163 2.45 6.31 8.28
CA GLN A 163 1.14 6.17 8.92
C GLN A 163 1.15 6.67 10.37
N HIS A 164 2.20 6.37 11.14
CA HIS A 164 2.35 6.93 12.49
C HIS A 164 2.48 8.46 12.45
N LEU A 165 3.28 9.03 11.55
CA LEU A 165 3.38 10.48 11.36
C LEU A 165 2.01 11.11 11.09
N ASN A 166 1.25 10.54 10.17
CA ASN A 166 -0.12 10.95 9.89
C ASN A 166 -1.04 10.84 11.13
N ALA A 167 -0.86 9.82 11.97
CA ALA A 167 -1.64 9.64 13.18
C ALA A 167 -1.40 10.76 14.22
N PHE A 168 -0.15 11.25 14.35
CA PHE A 168 0.17 12.43 15.18
C PHE A 168 -0.64 13.66 14.74
N GLU A 169 -0.64 13.93 13.44
CA GLU A 169 -1.22 15.16 12.87
C GLU A 169 -2.75 15.13 12.77
N THR A 170 -3.34 13.95 12.61
CA THR A 170 -4.78 13.80 12.37
C THR A 170 -5.55 13.37 13.62
N GLY A 171 -4.87 12.89 14.67
CA GLY A 171 -5.51 12.41 15.89
C GLY A 171 -6.12 11.02 15.73
N GLN A 172 -5.43 10.14 15.01
CA GLN A 172 -5.77 8.72 14.97
C GLN A 172 -5.23 8.00 16.22
N THR A 173 -5.93 6.95 16.64
CA THR A 173 -5.48 6.06 17.71
C THR A 173 -5.04 4.69 17.17
N CYS A 174 -4.38 3.88 17.99
CA CYS A 174 -3.84 2.57 17.63
C CYS A 174 -4.86 1.68 16.92
N ILE A 175 -6.09 1.59 17.46
CA ILE A 175 -7.12 0.72 16.88
C ILE A 175 -7.68 1.25 15.56
N ASP A 176 -7.35 2.47 15.11
CA ASP A 176 -7.79 2.94 13.80
C ASP A 176 -7.15 2.12 12.68
N CYS A 177 -5.94 1.59 12.94
CA CYS A 177 -5.20 0.73 12.01
C CYS A 177 -5.04 -0.71 12.54
N HIS A 178 -4.92 -0.92 13.86
CA HIS A 178 -4.62 -2.21 14.48
C HIS A 178 -5.84 -2.90 15.11
N LYS A 179 -6.99 -2.94 14.42
CA LYS A 179 -8.15 -3.72 14.87
C LYS A 179 -7.87 -5.22 14.75
N GLY A 180 -8.36 -6.01 15.70
CA GLY A 180 -8.21 -7.47 15.64
C GLY A 180 -6.78 -7.98 15.86
N ILE A 181 -5.89 -7.21 16.50
CA ILE A 181 -4.46 -7.56 16.59
C ILE A 181 -4.15 -8.87 17.33
N ALA A 182 -5.01 -9.28 18.28
CA ALA A 182 -4.78 -10.45 19.13
C ALA A 182 -5.88 -11.52 19.04
N HIS A 183 -6.94 -11.26 18.26
CA HIS A 183 -8.14 -12.08 18.17
C HIS A 183 -8.62 -12.13 16.72
N THR A 184 -9.37 -13.17 16.35
CA THR A 184 -9.89 -13.34 14.97
C THR A 184 -10.57 -12.06 14.49
N ASP A 185 -10.08 -11.49 13.40
CA ASP A 185 -10.54 -10.20 12.90
C ASP A 185 -11.94 -10.30 12.26
N VAL A 186 -12.85 -9.47 12.77
CA VAL A 186 -14.22 -9.33 12.26
C VAL A 186 -14.48 -7.94 11.70
N ARG A 187 -13.44 -7.13 11.46
CA ARG A 187 -13.55 -5.78 10.87
C ARG A 187 -14.32 -5.78 9.54
N HIS A 188 -14.15 -6.82 8.74
CA HIS A 188 -14.82 -6.97 7.43
C HIS A 188 -16.36 -7.01 7.52
N LYS A 189 -16.93 -7.33 8.70
CA LYS A 189 -18.38 -7.34 8.95
C LYS A 189 -18.97 -5.93 9.15
N LEU A 190 -18.14 -4.92 9.39
CA LEU A 190 -18.61 -3.53 9.44
C LEU A 190 -19.07 -3.07 8.05
N THR A 191 -20.19 -2.35 8.02
CA THR A 191 -20.55 -1.53 6.87
C THR A 191 -19.52 -0.42 6.68
N ASP A 192 -19.43 0.13 5.47
CA ASP A 192 -18.48 1.21 5.18
C ASP A 192 -18.75 2.45 6.03
N GLU A 193 -20.02 2.75 6.31
CA GLU A 193 -20.43 3.86 7.19
C GLU A 193 -19.91 3.65 8.61
N GLN A 194 -20.14 2.47 9.19
CA GLN A 194 -19.66 2.15 10.54
C GLN A 194 -18.13 2.17 10.61
N LEU A 195 -17.47 1.70 9.55
CA LEU A 195 -16.02 1.68 9.46
C LEU A 195 -15.44 3.09 9.36
N GLU A 196 -16.01 3.94 8.50
CA GLU A 196 -15.64 5.35 8.39
C GLU A 196 -15.83 6.09 9.71
N GLU A 197 -16.92 5.83 10.43
CA GLU A 197 -17.20 6.42 11.74
C GLU A 197 -16.19 5.98 12.80
N ILE A 198 -15.97 4.67 12.97
CA ILE A 198 -15.10 4.15 14.04
C ILE A 198 -13.62 4.46 13.78
N GLU A 199 -13.20 4.57 12.51
CA GLU A 199 -11.83 4.94 12.10
C GLU A 199 -11.64 6.44 11.95
N ALA A 200 -12.68 7.26 12.09
CA ALA A 200 -12.59 8.71 11.91
C ALA A 200 -11.55 9.29 12.88
N PRO A 201 -10.61 10.13 12.41
CA PRO A 201 -9.65 10.77 13.31
C PRO A 201 -10.39 11.64 14.34
N ASN A 202 -9.87 11.70 15.57
CA ASN A 202 -10.44 12.54 16.62
C ASN A 202 -9.49 13.75 16.85
N PRO A 203 -9.93 14.99 16.57
CA PRO A 203 -9.11 16.17 16.78
C PRO A 203 -8.57 16.31 18.21
N ALA A 204 -9.26 15.78 19.21
CA ALA A 204 -8.81 15.79 20.60
C ALA A 204 -7.56 14.93 20.85
N TYR A 205 -7.20 14.03 19.93
CA TYR A 205 -6.04 13.14 20.03
C TYR A 205 -4.85 13.60 19.19
N ILE A 206 -4.98 14.73 18.47
CA ILE A 206 -3.89 15.38 17.75
C ILE A 206 -2.81 15.73 18.76
N ARG A 207 -1.55 15.45 18.39
CA ARG A 207 -0.40 15.73 19.25
C ARG A 207 0.79 16.14 18.41
N GLU A 208 1.67 16.95 18.99
CA GLU A 208 2.88 17.36 18.31
C GLU A 208 3.81 16.15 18.11
N VAL A 209 4.50 16.13 16.98
CA VAL A 209 5.51 15.10 16.70
C VAL A 209 6.71 15.35 17.63
N PRO A 210 7.07 14.40 18.53
CA PRO A 210 8.17 14.57 19.46
C PRO A 210 9.49 14.83 18.73
N GLN A 211 10.36 15.65 19.32
CA GLN A 211 11.66 15.95 18.71
C GLN A 211 12.50 14.68 18.49
N ALA A 212 12.50 13.76 19.46
CA ALA A 212 13.21 12.49 19.33
C ALA A 212 12.71 11.64 18.14
N TYR A 213 11.43 11.74 17.79
CA TYR A 213 10.86 11.09 16.61
C TYR A 213 11.39 11.74 15.32
N LYS A 214 11.38 13.08 15.24
CA LYS A 214 11.94 13.83 14.11
C LYS A 214 13.42 13.54 13.91
N ASP A 215 14.20 13.49 14.99
CA ASP A 215 15.62 13.15 14.94
C ASP A 215 15.83 11.71 14.46
N GLY A 216 14.95 10.79 14.85
CA GLY A 216 14.94 9.41 14.36
C GLY A 216 14.65 9.32 12.87
N LEU A 217 13.70 10.12 12.35
CA LEU A 217 13.41 10.21 10.92
C LEU A 217 14.63 10.69 10.14
N ALA A 218 15.27 11.77 10.60
CA ALA A 218 16.48 12.27 9.95
C ALA A 218 17.63 11.23 9.93
N ARG A 219 17.79 10.45 11.01
CA ARG A 219 18.80 9.38 11.05
C ARG A 219 18.51 8.25 10.08
N ILE A 220 17.26 7.78 10.00
CA ILE A 220 16.91 6.69 9.09
C ILE A 220 16.96 7.15 7.63
N GLU A 221 16.50 8.36 7.33
CA GLU A 221 16.59 8.96 5.99
C GLU A 221 18.05 9.09 5.53
N ALA A 222 18.95 9.56 6.40
CA ALA A 222 20.37 9.62 6.10
C ALA A 222 20.98 8.23 5.85
N LYS A 223 20.57 7.22 6.63
CA LYS A 223 21.02 5.83 6.47
C LYS A 223 20.52 5.22 5.17
N GLU A 224 19.25 5.41 4.83
CA GLU A 224 18.61 4.95 3.60
C GLU A 224 19.25 5.64 2.38
N ALA A 225 19.48 6.97 2.45
CA ALA A 225 20.19 7.71 1.41
C ALA A 225 21.64 7.21 1.20
N ALA A 226 22.37 6.93 2.28
CA ALA A 226 23.72 6.37 2.19
C ALA A 226 23.72 4.95 1.59
N ALA A 227 22.74 4.12 1.95
CA ALA A 227 22.57 2.78 1.38
C ALA A 227 22.21 2.85 -0.11
N ALA A 228 21.30 3.74 -0.50
CA ALA A 228 20.93 3.97 -1.89
C ALA A 228 22.11 4.50 -2.71
N ALA A 229 22.90 5.43 -2.18
CA ALA A 229 24.11 5.94 -2.83
C ALA A 229 25.15 4.84 -3.06
N LYS A 230 25.36 3.98 -2.05
CA LYS A 230 26.25 2.82 -2.18
C LYS A 230 25.74 1.85 -3.25
N LEU A 231 24.44 1.50 -3.21
CA LEU A 231 23.84 0.61 -4.21
C LEU A 231 23.97 1.18 -5.63
N LYS A 232 23.74 2.48 -5.80
CA LYS A 232 23.92 3.19 -7.07
C LYS A 232 25.38 3.12 -7.55
N ALA A 233 26.35 3.31 -6.65
CA ALA A 233 27.77 3.19 -6.99
C ALA A 233 28.15 1.75 -7.38
N ASP A 234 27.67 0.75 -6.64
CA ASP A 234 27.92 -0.67 -6.92
C ASP A 234 27.31 -1.08 -8.27
N LYS A 235 26.08 -0.65 -8.57
CA LYS A 235 25.42 -0.87 -9.86
C LYS A 235 26.12 -0.15 -11.01
N ALA A 236 26.55 1.10 -10.83
CA ALA A 236 27.31 1.83 -11.84
C ALA A 236 28.66 1.16 -12.14
N ALA A 237 29.35 0.66 -11.11
CA ALA A 237 30.58 -0.10 -11.27
C ALA A 237 30.34 -1.42 -12.01
N GLU A 238 29.23 -2.13 -11.73
CA GLU A 238 28.89 -3.36 -12.45
C GLU A 238 28.50 -3.08 -13.91
N LYS A 239 27.70 -2.04 -14.17
CA LYS A 239 27.37 -1.57 -15.53
C LYS A 239 28.64 -1.26 -16.32
N ALA A 240 29.59 -0.54 -15.72
CA ALA A 240 30.87 -0.25 -16.36
C ALA A 240 31.65 -1.52 -16.74
N LYS A 241 31.67 -2.55 -15.86
CA LYS A 241 32.31 -3.85 -16.19
C LYS A 241 31.56 -4.57 -17.32
N VAL A 242 30.23 -4.54 -17.32
CA VAL A 242 29.41 -5.14 -18.38
C VAL A 242 29.67 -4.42 -19.71
N ASP A 243 29.68 -3.09 -19.71
CA ASP A 243 29.99 -2.28 -20.89
C ASP A 243 31.41 -2.54 -21.42
N GLU A 244 32.40 -2.70 -20.54
CA GLU A 244 33.76 -3.11 -20.94
C GLU A 244 33.78 -4.51 -21.56
N LYS A 245 33.05 -5.48 -20.99
CA LYS A 245 32.91 -6.82 -21.58
C LYS A 245 32.23 -6.78 -22.95
N ILE A 246 31.19 -5.96 -23.10
CA ILE A 246 30.51 -5.75 -24.38
C ILE A 246 31.48 -5.13 -25.39
N LYS A 247 32.21 -4.06 -25.01
CA LYS A 247 33.23 -3.44 -25.87
C LYS A 247 34.33 -4.43 -26.28
N ALA A 248 34.81 -5.25 -25.35
CA ALA A 248 35.81 -6.29 -25.64
C ALA A 248 35.27 -7.38 -26.58
N ALA A 249 34.02 -7.81 -26.39
CA ALA A 249 33.36 -8.77 -27.27
C ALA A 249 33.14 -8.20 -28.68
N VAL A 250 32.72 -6.93 -28.78
CA VAL A 250 32.56 -6.22 -30.07
C VAL A 250 33.91 -6.06 -30.76
N ALA A 251 34.97 -5.67 -30.04
CA ALA A 251 36.32 -5.57 -30.60
C ALA A 251 36.85 -6.92 -31.09
N SER A 252 36.62 -8.00 -30.32
CA SER A 252 36.96 -9.36 -30.74
C SER A 252 36.19 -9.79 -31.98
N ALA A 253 34.89 -9.49 -32.07
CA ALA A 253 34.06 -9.81 -33.21
C ALA A 253 34.49 -9.05 -34.49
N LEU A 254 34.85 -7.77 -34.36
CA LEU A 254 35.39 -6.96 -35.44
C LEU A 254 36.77 -7.46 -35.91
N ALA A 255 37.63 -7.88 -34.97
CA ALA A 255 38.92 -8.49 -35.29
C ALA A 255 38.77 -9.85 -36.00
N SER A 256 37.77 -10.65 -35.64
CA SER A 256 37.45 -11.90 -36.32
C SER A 256 36.78 -11.68 -37.70
N ALA A 257 35.98 -10.64 -37.86
CA ALA A 257 35.37 -10.26 -39.14
C ALA A 257 36.41 -9.71 -40.15
N GLY A 258 37.49 -9.09 -39.66
CA GLY A 258 38.64 -8.67 -40.49
C GLY A 258 39.55 -9.83 -40.94
N ALA A 259 39.40 -11.03 -40.37
CA ALA A 259 40.23 -12.19 -40.66
C ALA A 259 39.57 -13.24 -41.58
N SER A 260 38.26 -13.14 -41.87
CA SER A 260 37.56 -14.07 -42.76
C SER A 260 37.02 -13.40 -44.03
N ALA A 261 37.93 -12.91 -44.88
CA ALA A 261 37.66 -12.85 -46.31
C ALA A 261 37.89 -14.25 -46.90
N GLY A 262 36.91 -15.14 -46.75
CA GLY A 262 36.91 -16.45 -47.40
C GLY A 262 36.12 -17.52 -46.63
N GLY A 263 34.90 -17.81 -47.10
CA GLY A 263 34.19 -19.04 -46.77
C GLY A 263 32.71 -18.85 -46.43
N ASP A 264 31.85 -19.14 -47.40
CA ASP A 264 30.42 -19.38 -47.21
C ASP A 264 30.16 -20.46 -46.15
N SER A 265 29.23 -20.19 -45.22
CA SER A 265 28.17 -21.13 -44.82
C SER A 265 27.16 -20.47 -43.89
N ALA A 266 25.89 -20.66 -44.23
CA ALA A 266 24.73 -20.15 -43.53
C ALA A 266 24.54 -20.76 -42.14
N SER A 267 24.35 -19.88 -41.15
CA SER A 267 23.78 -20.19 -39.83
C SER A 267 22.89 -19.00 -39.45
N ALA A 268 21.58 -19.26 -39.37
CA ALA A 268 20.59 -18.28 -38.97
C ALA A 268 20.63 -18.07 -37.45
N GLY A 269 21.44 -17.12 -37.00
CA GLY A 269 21.40 -16.53 -35.67
C GLY A 269 21.05 -15.04 -35.79
N ALA A 270 20.09 -14.58 -35.00
CA ALA A 270 19.53 -13.24 -35.03
C ALA A 270 20.61 -12.14 -35.13
N SER A 271 20.58 -11.37 -36.21
CA SER A 271 21.47 -10.24 -36.41
C SER A 271 21.12 -9.12 -35.42
N ALA A 272 22.07 -8.74 -34.58
CA ALA A 272 22.10 -7.42 -33.96
C ALA A 272 22.20 -6.38 -35.08
N GLY A 273 21.07 -5.83 -35.52
CA GLY A 273 21.06 -4.65 -36.37
C GLY A 273 21.64 -3.48 -35.59
N ALA A 274 22.57 -2.74 -36.19
CA ALA A 274 22.99 -1.46 -35.65
C ALA A 274 21.74 -0.56 -35.49
N SER A 275 21.61 0.09 -34.33
CA SER A 275 20.48 0.99 -34.05
C SER A 275 20.49 2.16 -35.03
N ASN A 276 19.34 2.50 -35.61
CA ASN A 276 19.20 3.69 -36.46
C ASN A 276 18.93 4.96 -35.63
N ILE A 277 18.65 4.79 -34.33
CA ILE A 277 18.51 5.89 -33.37
C ILE A 277 19.90 6.18 -32.78
N ASN A 278 20.59 7.16 -33.36
CA ASN A 278 21.93 7.56 -32.92
C ASN A 278 21.86 8.38 -31.61
N VAL A 279 22.29 7.78 -30.50
CA VAL A 279 22.22 8.37 -29.14
C VAL A 279 23.54 8.13 -28.40
N ASP A 280 24.06 9.15 -27.74
CA ASP A 280 25.18 9.05 -26.80
C ASP A 280 24.69 8.66 -25.41
N TRP A 281 24.49 7.35 -25.20
CA TRP A 281 24.10 6.81 -23.90
C TRP A 281 25.11 7.07 -22.78
N GLY A 282 26.34 7.50 -23.09
CA GLY A 282 27.33 7.90 -22.08
C GLY A 282 26.95 9.20 -21.36
N LYS A 283 26.08 10.03 -21.95
CA LYS A 283 25.57 11.27 -21.35
C LYS A 283 24.21 11.11 -20.69
N ALA A 284 23.55 9.96 -20.85
CA ALA A 284 22.24 9.71 -20.28
C ALA A 284 22.30 9.55 -18.76
N ASN A 285 21.27 10.02 -18.08
CA ASN A 285 21.04 9.64 -16.69
C ASN A 285 20.39 8.25 -16.64
N SER A 286 20.74 7.45 -15.63
CA SER A 286 20.27 6.08 -15.49
C SER A 286 19.60 5.91 -14.13
N THR A 287 18.36 5.42 -14.16
CA THR A 287 17.53 5.16 -12.98
C THR A 287 16.96 3.75 -13.06
N ASP A 288 17.00 3.01 -11.96
CA ASP A 288 16.33 1.71 -11.86
C ASP A 288 14.94 1.88 -11.26
N VAL A 289 13.96 1.30 -11.95
CA VAL A 289 12.55 1.32 -11.56
C VAL A 289 12.06 -0.11 -11.40
N GLY A 290 11.63 -0.46 -10.19
CA GLY A 290 10.93 -1.72 -9.96
C GLY A 290 9.53 -1.69 -10.59
N VAL A 291 9.20 -2.73 -11.34
CA VAL A 291 7.82 -3.01 -11.78
C VAL A 291 7.28 -4.24 -11.07
N PHE A 292 5.97 -4.26 -10.85
CA PHE A 292 5.31 -5.37 -10.18
C PHE A 292 3.98 -5.72 -10.84
N TYR A 293 3.56 -6.95 -10.61
CA TYR A 293 2.28 -7.48 -11.04
C TYR A 293 1.15 -6.95 -10.13
N PRO A 294 0.20 -6.15 -10.64
CA PRO A 294 -0.79 -5.46 -9.81
C PRO A 294 -2.08 -6.26 -9.59
N GLY A 295 -2.27 -7.38 -10.33
CA GLY A 295 -3.51 -8.16 -10.33
C GLY A 295 -4.73 -7.29 -10.68
N THR A 296 -5.67 -7.20 -9.75
CA THR A 296 -6.92 -6.45 -9.87
C THR A 296 -6.95 -5.18 -9.00
N ALA A 297 -5.81 -4.72 -8.50
CA ALA A 297 -5.70 -3.51 -7.68
C ALA A 297 -5.96 -2.23 -8.50
N SER A 298 -7.22 -1.86 -8.65
CA SER A 298 -7.66 -0.63 -9.34
C SER A 298 -7.58 0.62 -8.44
N ILE A 299 -7.83 1.79 -9.02
CA ILE A 299 -7.93 3.04 -8.24
C ILE A 299 -9.07 2.99 -7.22
N GLU A 300 -10.18 2.29 -7.50
CA GLU A 300 -11.26 2.05 -6.54
C GLU A 300 -10.79 1.20 -5.35
N TRP A 301 -9.93 0.21 -5.60
CA TRP A 301 -9.34 -0.57 -4.50
C TRP A 301 -8.40 0.28 -3.63
N ILE A 302 -7.54 1.08 -4.27
CA ILE A 302 -6.59 1.99 -3.58
C ILE A 302 -7.32 3.01 -2.69
N LEU A 303 -8.43 3.56 -3.20
CA LEU A 303 -9.27 4.54 -2.50
C LEU A 303 -10.40 3.91 -1.68
N GLY A 304 -10.48 2.58 -1.68
CA GLY A 304 -11.49 1.78 -1.00
C GLY A 304 -11.08 1.44 0.44
N ARG A 305 -11.90 0.60 1.08
CA ARG A 305 -11.70 0.17 2.48
C ARG A 305 -10.64 -0.91 2.67
N ASN A 306 -10.24 -1.56 1.57
CA ASN A 306 -9.34 -2.72 1.57
C ASN A 306 -7.86 -2.31 1.51
N HIS A 307 -7.59 -1.03 1.26
CA HIS A 307 -6.26 -0.44 1.21
C HIS A 307 -6.13 0.71 2.24
N GLY A 308 -5.07 0.68 3.06
CA GLY A 308 -4.86 1.66 4.12
C GLY A 308 -4.38 3.04 3.63
N GLY A 309 -3.99 3.15 2.36
CA GLY A 309 -3.37 4.36 1.81
C GLY A 309 -4.34 5.47 1.41
N LYS A 310 -5.67 5.26 1.44
CA LYS A 310 -6.68 6.24 0.97
C LYS A 310 -6.46 7.65 1.55
N ARG A 311 -6.21 7.75 2.86
CA ARG A 311 -6.06 9.05 3.55
C ARG A 311 -4.76 9.75 3.15
N ALA A 312 -3.65 9.02 3.15
CA ALA A 312 -2.35 9.52 2.70
C ALA A 312 -2.42 10.02 1.25
N PHE A 313 -2.99 9.19 0.37
CA PHE A 313 -3.20 9.54 -1.04
C PHE A 313 -4.07 10.80 -1.21
N SER A 314 -5.15 10.93 -0.41
CA SER A 314 -6.02 12.11 -0.47
C SER A 314 -5.34 13.39 0.02
N LYS A 315 -4.27 13.29 0.82
CA LYS A 315 -3.42 14.41 1.23
C LYS A 315 -2.32 14.76 0.22
N GLY A 316 -2.17 13.98 -0.85
CA GLY A 316 -1.14 14.19 -1.88
C GLY A 316 0.08 13.27 -1.76
N ASP A 317 0.11 12.33 -0.82
CA ASP A 317 1.20 11.35 -0.78
C ASP A 317 1.14 10.42 -2.01
N ARG A 318 2.30 10.17 -2.62
CA ARG A 318 2.46 9.24 -3.75
C ARG A 318 2.55 7.79 -3.26
N CYS A 319 2.28 6.83 -4.15
CA CYS A 319 2.42 5.41 -3.81
C CYS A 319 3.85 5.06 -3.32
N LEU A 320 4.87 5.68 -3.92
CA LEU A 320 6.28 5.46 -3.58
C LEU A 320 6.64 5.89 -2.16
N GLU A 321 5.93 6.87 -1.58
CA GLU A 321 6.18 7.34 -0.21
C GLU A 321 5.92 6.24 0.83
N CYS A 322 5.12 5.23 0.48
CA CYS A 322 4.79 4.09 1.34
C CYS A 322 5.35 2.76 0.83
N HIS A 323 5.50 2.60 -0.48
CA HIS A 323 5.76 1.29 -1.11
C HIS A 323 7.10 1.20 -1.86
N SER A 324 7.98 2.21 -1.79
CA SER A 324 9.28 2.20 -2.48
C SER A 324 10.12 0.93 -2.21
N GLU A 325 10.11 0.43 -0.97
CA GLU A 325 10.86 -0.76 -0.55
C GLU A 325 10.05 -2.07 -0.62
N GLU A 326 8.77 -2.01 -1.00
CA GLU A 326 7.85 -3.16 -0.97
C GLU A 326 7.45 -3.65 -2.37
N ILE A 327 7.97 -3.04 -3.45
CA ILE A 327 7.56 -3.34 -4.85
C ILE A 327 7.62 -4.84 -5.16
N ALA A 328 8.76 -5.47 -4.85
CA ALA A 328 8.97 -6.88 -5.15
C ALA A 328 8.04 -7.79 -4.31
N ASP A 329 7.92 -7.49 -3.02
CA ASP A 329 7.04 -8.21 -2.10
C ASP A 329 5.58 -8.12 -2.53
N ILE A 330 5.11 -6.96 -2.97
CA ILE A 330 3.75 -6.75 -3.45
C ILE A 330 3.48 -7.67 -4.64
N GLY A 331 4.33 -7.62 -5.66
CA GLY A 331 4.18 -8.44 -6.85
C GLY A 331 4.20 -9.94 -6.54
N ASN A 332 5.15 -10.37 -5.71
CA ASN A 332 5.33 -11.78 -5.34
C ASN A 332 4.14 -12.33 -4.54
N ASN A 333 3.60 -11.54 -3.60
CA ASN A 333 2.43 -11.92 -2.81
C ASN A 333 1.16 -12.04 -3.66
N ILE A 334 1.03 -11.23 -4.71
CA ILE A 334 -0.14 -11.29 -5.60
C ILE A 334 -0.06 -12.53 -6.50
N VAL A 335 1.11 -12.81 -7.10
CA VAL A 335 1.27 -13.98 -7.98
C VAL A 335 1.28 -15.31 -7.24
N SER A 336 1.60 -15.33 -5.93
CA SER A 336 1.52 -16.57 -5.14
C SER A 336 0.08 -16.98 -4.83
N GLY A 337 -0.88 -16.07 -4.92
CA GLY A 337 -2.26 -16.28 -4.46
C GLY A 337 -2.41 -16.25 -2.93
N GLU A 338 -1.32 -16.02 -2.19
CA GLU A 338 -1.33 -15.95 -0.72
C GLU A 338 -1.70 -14.55 -0.20
N SER A 339 -1.96 -13.60 -1.09
CA SER A 339 -2.41 -12.26 -0.71
C SER A 339 -3.76 -12.33 0.02
N GLU A 340 -3.77 -11.87 1.28
CA GLU A 340 -4.99 -11.67 2.08
C GLU A 340 -6.00 -10.68 1.46
N LYS A 341 -5.63 -10.02 0.37
CA LYS A 341 -6.43 -9.01 -0.32
C LYS A 341 -7.16 -9.55 -1.56
N GLU A 342 -7.00 -10.84 -1.88
CA GLU A 342 -7.63 -11.52 -3.02
C GLU A 342 -7.49 -10.72 -4.34
N LEU A 343 -6.28 -10.24 -4.61
CA LEU A 343 -6.01 -9.36 -5.75
C LEU A 343 -5.82 -10.10 -7.07
N GLU A 344 -5.69 -11.42 -7.06
CA GLU A 344 -5.65 -12.23 -8.29
C GLU A 344 -6.56 -13.45 -8.17
N PRO A 345 -7.78 -13.42 -8.75
CA PRO A 345 -8.64 -14.60 -8.77
C PRO A 345 -8.14 -15.69 -9.73
N ASN A 346 -7.36 -15.33 -10.76
CA ASN A 346 -6.87 -16.25 -11.80
C ASN A 346 -5.34 -16.32 -11.75
N VAL A 347 -4.81 -16.95 -10.71
CA VAL A 347 -3.36 -17.09 -10.50
C VAL A 347 -2.73 -17.87 -11.67
N ILE A 348 -1.61 -17.36 -12.19
CA ILE A 348 -0.82 -18.00 -13.24
C ILE A 348 0.42 -18.63 -12.59
N PRO A 349 0.49 -19.97 -12.47
CA PRO A 349 1.64 -20.64 -11.86
C PRO A 349 2.96 -20.26 -12.54
N GLY A 350 3.97 -19.92 -11.75
CA GLY A 350 5.30 -19.55 -12.25
C GLY A 350 5.41 -18.13 -12.80
N LYS A 351 4.33 -17.34 -12.84
CA LYS A 351 4.40 -15.95 -13.27
C LYS A 351 5.27 -15.16 -12.30
N ARG A 352 6.28 -14.46 -12.83
CA ARG A 352 7.14 -13.58 -12.01
C ARG A 352 6.32 -12.43 -11.42
N GLY A 353 6.49 -12.15 -10.14
CA GLY A 353 5.76 -11.09 -9.45
C GLY A 353 6.31 -9.69 -9.71
N SER A 354 7.62 -9.57 -9.91
CA SER A 354 8.30 -8.29 -10.09
C SER A 354 9.64 -8.44 -10.81
N PHE A 355 10.18 -7.33 -11.32
CA PHE A 355 11.56 -7.21 -11.81
C PHE A 355 11.97 -5.74 -11.90
N ASP A 356 13.27 -5.49 -11.95
CA ASP A 356 13.82 -4.15 -12.13
C ASP A 356 13.95 -3.81 -13.63
N VAL A 357 13.65 -2.55 -13.95
CA VAL A 357 13.81 -1.95 -15.28
C VAL A 357 14.74 -0.76 -15.16
N THR A 358 15.89 -0.82 -15.83
CA THR A 358 16.79 0.34 -15.95
C THR A 358 16.27 1.25 -17.06
N ILE A 359 16.09 2.52 -16.74
CA ILE A 359 15.74 3.58 -17.70
C ILE A 359 16.95 4.49 -17.85
N ASP A 360 17.52 4.52 -19.05
CA ASP A 360 18.46 5.57 -19.44
C ASP A 360 17.70 6.68 -20.18
N ALA A 361 17.85 7.92 -19.73
CA ALA A 361 17.12 9.07 -20.27
C ALA A 361 18.10 10.19 -20.70
N THR A 362 17.91 10.70 -21.92
CA THR A 362 18.65 11.85 -22.46
C THR A 362 17.78 12.59 -23.49
N HIS A 363 18.15 13.82 -23.83
CA HIS A 363 17.46 14.58 -24.87
C HIS A 363 18.43 15.43 -25.69
N ASP A 364 18.02 15.76 -26.91
CA ASP A 364 18.61 16.86 -27.67
C ASP A 364 17.63 18.06 -27.69
N ASP A 365 17.81 19.00 -28.62
CA ASP A 365 16.92 20.18 -28.73
C ASP A 365 15.54 19.84 -29.33
N GLU A 366 15.37 18.66 -29.92
CA GLU A 366 14.16 18.24 -30.65
C GLU A 366 13.47 17.02 -30.04
N ASN A 367 14.21 16.08 -29.45
CA ASN A 367 13.75 14.74 -29.09
C ASN A 367 14.16 14.33 -27.68
N LEU A 368 13.24 13.64 -27.01
CA LEU A 368 13.48 12.80 -25.85
C LEU A 368 13.89 11.39 -26.30
N TYR A 369 14.90 10.84 -25.64
CA TYR A 369 15.36 9.47 -25.81
C TYR A 369 15.26 8.72 -24.49
N LEU A 370 14.60 7.57 -24.52
CA LEU A 370 14.47 6.66 -23.38
C LEU A 370 14.96 5.27 -23.79
N ARG A 371 15.78 4.62 -22.98
CA ARG A 371 16.11 3.20 -23.14
C ARG A 371 15.66 2.42 -21.91
N PHE A 372 14.71 1.52 -22.10
CA PHE A 372 14.23 0.60 -21.09
C PHE A 372 14.97 -0.72 -21.23
N SER A 373 15.60 -1.19 -20.14
CA SER A 373 16.35 -2.45 -20.12
C SER A 373 15.94 -3.34 -18.96
N TRP A 374 15.66 -4.61 -19.22
CA TRP A 374 15.32 -5.59 -18.17
C TRP A 374 15.63 -7.03 -18.60
N ALA A 375 15.80 -7.91 -17.61
CA ALA A 375 16.00 -9.33 -17.86
C ALA A 375 14.71 -9.98 -18.40
N ASP A 376 14.87 -10.76 -19.47
CA ASP A 376 13.84 -11.64 -19.99
C ASP A 376 13.51 -12.74 -18.97
N GLY A 377 12.27 -13.21 -18.98
CA GLY A 377 11.77 -14.21 -18.05
C GLY A 377 11.49 -15.54 -18.73
N ASP A 378 11.45 -16.62 -17.94
CA ASP A 378 10.91 -17.90 -18.42
C ASP A 378 9.40 -17.77 -18.65
N HIS A 379 8.91 -18.44 -19.70
CA HIS A 379 7.48 -18.44 -20.00
C HIS A 379 6.68 -19.21 -18.95
N ALA A 380 5.67 -18.56 -18.37
CA ALA A 380 4.70 -19.14 -17.47
C ALA A 380 3.38 -19.40 -18.22
N PRO A 381 3.06 -20.66 -18.59
CA PRO A 381 1.87 -20.97 -19.37
C PRO A 381 0.59 -20.57 -18.64
N VAL A 382 -0.26 -19.81 -19.32
CA VAL A 382 -1.52 -19.31 -18.78
C VAL A 382 -2.57 -20.44 -18.79
N PRO A 383 -3.07 -20.89 -17.63
CA PRO A 383 -3.92 -22.09 -17.57
C PRO A 383 -5.28 -21.97 -18.27
N PHE A 384 -5.75 -20.75 -18.46
CA PHE A 384 -7.08 -20.44 -19.00
C PHE A 384 -7.04 -19.90 -20.43
N VAL A 385 -5.90 -20.05 -21.13
CA VAL A 385 -5.75 -19.66 -22.54
C VAL A 385 -5.19 -20.84 -23.32
N ASP A 386 -5.83 -21.18 -24.44
CA ASP A 386 -5.34 -22.23 -25.33
C ASP A 386 -3.95 -21.87 -25.89
N GLY A 387 -3.02 -22.83 -25.86
CA GLY A 387 -1.61 -22.58 -26.18
C GLY A 387 -0.80 -21.79 -25.12
N GLY A 388 -1.40 -21.42 -23.98
CA GLY A 388 -0.71 -20.85 -22.83
C GLY A 388 -0.22 -19.40 -22.98
N LYS A 389 -0.41 -18.76 -24.13
CA LYS A 389 0.04 -17.39 -24.44
C LYS A 389 -1.15 -16.48 -24.73
N MET A 390 -1.30 -15.39 -23.99
CA MET A 390 -2.41 -14.43 -24.21
C MET A 390 -2.23 -13.61 -25.49
N ASP A 391 -0.98 -13.34 -25.85
CA ASP A 391 -0.59 -12.58 -27.03
C ASP A 391 0.56 -13.28 -27.75
N PRO A 392 0.29 -14.38 -28.48
CA PRO A 392 1.34 -15.23 -29.05
C PRO A 392 2.28 -14.52 -30.02
N GLU A 393 1.80 -13.45 -30.66
CA GLU A 393 2.58 -12.67 -31.63
C GLU A 393 3.60 -11.77 -30.95
N ASN A 394 3.35 -11.30 -29.73
CA ASN A 394 4.17 -10.27 -29.07
C ASN A 394 4.74 -10.80 -27.76
N PRO A 395 6.00 -11.27 -27.74
CA PRO A 395 6.69 -11.68 -26.51
C PRO A 395 6.65 -10.62 -25.42
N MET A 396 6.69 -9.35 -25.83
CA MET A 396 6.51 -8.23 -24.92
C MET A 396 5.77 -7.07 -25.58
N LYS A 397 5.14 -6.23 -24.75
CA LYS A 397 4.75 -4.87 -25.13
C LYS A 397 5.23 -3.89 -24.07
N LEU A 398 5.67 -2.71 -24.49
CA LEU A 398 5.98 -1.59 -23.62
C LEU A 398 4.91 -0.52 -23.84
N ALA A 399 4.32 0.00 -22.77
CA ALA A 399 3.46 1.16 -22.83
C ALA A 399 3.88 2.16 -21.76
N PHE A 400 4.01 3.44 -22.09
CA PHE A 400 4.27 4.48 -21.11
C PHE A 400 3.27 5.61 -21.25
N MET A 401 3.03 6.30 -20.12
CA MET A 401 2.12 7.41 -20.03
C MET A 401 2.86 8.66 -19.58
N ILE A 402 2.49 9.79 -20.18
CA ILE A 402 2.96 11.12 -19.78
C ILE A 402 1.72 11.96 -19.48
N ALA A 403 1.73 12.64 -18.35
CA ALA A 403 0.67 13.57 -17.98
C ALA A 403 1.26 14.78 -17.28
N THR A 404 0.48 15.84 -17.22
CA THR A 404 0.76 17.01 -16.39
C THR A 404 -0.04 16.90 -15.09
N ASP A 405 0.05 17.90 -14.20
CA ASP A 405 -0.68 17.88 -12.92
C ASP A 405 -2.17 18.27 -13.07
N GLU A 406 -2.58 18.68 -14.27
CA GLU A 406 -3.96 19.02 -14.63
C GLU A 406 -4.87 17.79 -14.71
N ALA A 407 -4.31 16.60 -14.92
CA ALA A 407 -5.00 15.32 -14.82
C ALA A 407 -4.98 14.82 -13.37
N GLU A 408 -6.16 14.74 -12.76
CA GLU A 408 -6.36 14.35 -11.37
C GLU A 408 -5.77 12.96 -11.11
N TYR A 409 -5.03 12.87 -10.02
CA TYR A 409 -4.26 11.70 -9.56
C TYR A 409 -2.99 11.42 -10.35
N ALA A 410 -2.73 12.06 -11.50
CA ALA A 410 -1.49 11.81 -12.25
C ALA A 410 -0.25 12.06 -11.39
N ASP A 411 -0.29 13.10 -10.55
CA ASP A 411 0.76 13.53 -9.62
C ASP A 411 1.23 12.45 -8.62
N ARG A 412 0.32 11.55 -8.24
CA ARG A 412 0.52 10.59 -7.13
C ARG A 412 0.27 9.13 -7.48
N ALA A 413 -0.60 8.86 -8.44
CA ALA A 413 -0.95 7.52 -8.91
C ALA A 413 -0.24 7.13 -10.21
N GLY A 414 0.23 8.10 -11.02
CA GLY A 414 0.73 7.83 -12.37
C GLY A 414 -0.27 7.00 -13.18
N CYS A 415 0.18 5.89 -13.76
CA CYS A 415 -0.64 4.98 -14.56
C CYS A 415 -1.86 4.38 -13.84
N TRP A 416 -1.89 4.37 -12.50
CA TRP A 416 -3.05 3.87 -11.74
C TRP A 416 -4.25 4.78 -11.79
N GLY A 417 -4.05 6.09 -12.01
CA GLY A 417 -5.16 7.05 -12.10
C GLY A 417 -6.16 6.70 -13.20
N THR A 418 -5.78 5.83 -14.14
CA THR A 418 -6.60 5.36 -15.25
C THR A 418 -7.01 3.90 -15.19
N CYS A 419 -6.61 3.16 -14.15
CA CYS A 419 -6.91 1.74 -13.99
C CYS A 419 -8.15 1.57 -13.10
N HIS A 420 -9.27 1.17 -13.69
CA HIS A 420 -10.56 1.09 -13.01
C HIS A 420 -11.07 -0.35 -12.86
N ALA A 421 -11.83 -0.59 -11.80
CA ALA A 421 -12.40 -1.89 -11.46
C ALA A 421 -13.38 -2.43 -12.52
N ASP A 422 -13.93 -1.54 -13.34
CA ASP A 422 -14.87 -1.82 -14.44
C ASP A 422 -14.18 -1.85 -15.82
N ALA A 423 -12.85 -1.73 -15.88
CA ALA A 423 -12.12 -1.91 -17.13
C ALA A 423 -12.23 -3.37 -17.61
N ASN A 424 -12.03 -3.60 -18.91
CA ASN A 424 -12.09 -4.93 -19.49
C ASN A 424 -11.19 -5.91 -18.74
N THR A 425 -11.67 -7.15 -18.57
CA THR A 425 -11.01 -8.22 -17.79
C THR A 425 -10.87 -7.99 -16.28
N MET A 426 -11.36 -6.87 -15.75
CA MET A 426 -11.43 -6.60 -14.31
C MET A 426 -12.75 -7.12 -13.70
N PRO A 427 -12.81 -7.32 -12.37
CA PRO A 427 -13.94 -8.00 -11.72
C PRO A 427 -15.32 -7.34 -11.90
N PHE A 428 -15.38 -6.04 -12.18
CA PHE A 428 -16.64 -5.30 -12.34
C PHE A 428 -16.90 -4.86 -13.79
N ALA A 429 -16.19 -5.47 -14.75
CA ALA A 429 -16.40 -5.18 -16.17
C ALA A 429 -17.85 -5.49 -16.58
N PRO A 430 -18.59 -4.52 -17.17
CA PRO A 430 -19.90 -4.80 -17.73
C PRO A 430 -19.78 -5.75 -18.93
N ASP A 431 -20.81 -6.59 -19.13
CA ASP A 431 -20.87 -7.45 -20.29
C ASP A 431 -21.10 -6.66 -21.59
N MET A 432 -20.78 -7.28 -22.72
CA MET A 432 -20.83 -6.60 -24.03
C MET A 432 -22.24 -6.22 -24.47
N ASP A 433 -23.29 -6.92 -24.04
CA ASP A 433 -24.66 -6.61 -24.40
C ASP A 433 -25.14 -5.38 -23.62
N THR A 434 -24.81 -5.29 -22.34
CA THR A 434 -25.00 -4.09 -21.51
C THR A 434 -24.30 -2.88 -22.13
N LEU A 435 -23.04 -3.03 -22.57
CA LEU A 435 -22.29 -1.93 -23.20
C LEU A 435 -22.92 -1.46 -24.51
N LYS A 436 -23.21 -2.39 -25.42
CA LYS A 436 -23.79 -2.08 -26.74
C LYS A 436 -25.22 -1.56 -26.65
N GLY A 437 -25.98 -1.97 -25.64
CA GLY A 437 -27.34 -1.49 -25.38
C GLY A 437 -27.40 -0.11 -24.74
N SER A 438 -26.28 0.42 -24.24
CA SER A 438 -26.22 1.74 -23.62
C SER A 438 -26.23 2.88 -24.64
N ASP A 439 -26.81 4.03 -24.27
CA ASP A 439 -26.71 5.24 -25.09
C ASP A 439 -25.27 5.75 -25.25
N LEU A 440 -24.35 5.30 -24.39
CA LEU A 440 -22.93 5.64 -24.47
C LEU A 440 -22.22 4.96 -25.65
N ALA A 441 -22.78 3.88 -26.21
CA ALA A 441 -22.21 3.22 -27.39
C ALA A 441 -22.19 4.13 -28.64
N LYS A 442 -22.93 5.24 -28.63
CA LYS A 442 -22.88 6.28 -29.68
C LYS A 442 -21.69 7.25 -29.50
N ARG A 443 -21.09 7.27 -28.31
CA ARG A 443 -20.08 8.26 -27.87
C ARG A 443 -18.73 7.64 -27.50
N LEU A 444 -18.68 6.33 -27.22
CA LEU A 444 -17.48 5.58 -26.83
C LEU A 444 -17.33 4.31 -27.68
N ASP A 445 -16.10 3.87 -27.92
CA ASP A 445 -15.78 2.61 -28.59
C ASP A 445 -15.66 1.46 -27.57
N PHE A 446 -16.73 0.66 -27.48
CA PHE A 446 -16.77 -0.52 -26.62
C PHE A 446 -16.31 -1.82 -27.30
N LYS A 447 -15.68 -1.82 -28.48
CA LYS A 447 -15.28 -3.06 -29.18
C LYS A 447 -14.45 -4.02 -28.30
N SER A 448 -13.64 -3.48 -27.40
CA SER A 448 -12.80 -4.25 -26.47
C SER A 448 -13.32 -4.20 -25.02
N GLY A 449 -14.57 -3.81 -24.81
CA GLY A 449 -15.14 -3.49 -23.51
C GLY A 449 -14.80 -2.08 -23.04
N VAL A 450 -15.04 -1.78 -21.76
CA VAL A 450 -14.59 -0.54 -21.13
C VAL A 450 -13.06 -0.52 -21.10
N THR A 451 -12.45 0.53 -21.64
CA THR A 451 -11.01 0.73 -21.56
C THR A 451 -10.66 1.72 -20.43
N LYS A 452 -9.39 2.09 -20.32
CA LYS A 452 -8.92 3.07 -19.34
C LYS A 452 -9.60 4.44 -19.55
N TYR A 453 -9.85 5.18 -18.48
CA TYR A 453 -10.38 6.54 -18.52
C TYR A 453 -9.83 7.35 -17.33
N VAL A 454 -9.96 8.68 -17.34
CA VAL A 454 -9.61 9.55 -16.20
C VAL A 454 -10.86 10.05 -15.48
N LYS A 455 -10.69 10.50 -14.23
CA LYS A 455 -11.79 10.96 -13.38
C LYS A 455 -12.53 12.16 -13.96
N GLU A 456 -11.85 13.03 -14.68
CA GLU A 456 -12.41 14.24 -15.32
C GLU A 456 -13.53 13.90 -16.29
N SER A 457 -13.47 12.72 -16.91
CA SER A 457 -14.48 12.27 -17.85
C SER A 457 -15.76 11.75 -17.17
N ARG A 458 -15.76 11.56 -15.84
CA ARG A 458 -16.86 10.94 -15.09
C ARG A 458 -17.51 11.92 -14.13
N THR A 459 -18.84 11.88 -14.03
CA THR A 459 -19.60 12.62 -13.02
C THR A 459 -19.38 12.07 -11.62
N LYS A 460 -19.10 10.77 -11.50
CA LYS A 460 -18.83 10.07 -10.24
C LYS A 460 -18.06 8.77 -10.49
N LEU A 461 -17.24 8.36 -9.52
CA LEU A 461 -16.70 7.00 -9.38
C LEU A 461 -17.31 6.33 -8.14
N GLU A 462 -17.80 5.10 -8.30
CA GLU A 462 -18.25 4.25 -7.19
C GLU A 462 -17.05 3.54 -6.57
N LEU A 463 -16.63 4.01 -5.39
CA LEU A 463 -15.46 3.52 -4.66
C LEU A 463 -15.83 2.53 -3.53
N LYS A 464 -17.11 2.46 -3.17
CA LYS A 464 -17.58 1.81 -1.93
C LYS A 464 -18.33 0.51 -2.21
N GLY A 465 -19.01 0.42 -3.35
CA GLY A 465 -19.78 -0.79 -3.72
C GLY A 465 -21.00 -1.02 -2.80
N ARG A 466 -21.50 0.04 -2.16
CA ARG A 466 -22.60 -0.04 -1.17
C ARG A 466 -23.83 -0.72 -1.75
N GLY A 467 -24.35 -1.72 -1.04
CA GLY A 467 -25.54 -2.48 -1.45
C GLY A 467 -25.30 -3.39 -2.65
N GLY A 468 -24.06 -3.86 -2.85
CA GLY A 468 -23.70 -4.74 -3.98
C GLY A 468 -23.51 -3.99 -5.30
N LYS A 469 -23.31 -2.67 -5.26
CA LYS A 469 -23.02 -1.88 -6.46
C LYS A 469 -21.67 -2.27 -7.05
N ALA A 470 -21.62 -2.33 -8.37
CA ALA A 470 -20.36 -2.47 -9.09
C ALA A 470 -19.46 -1.25 -8.84
N LEU A 471 -18.17 -1.49 -8.63
CA LEU A 471 -17.16 -0.44 -8.54
C LEU A 471 -16.87 0.15 -9.93
N GLY A 472 -16.41 1.40 -9.97
CA GLY A 472 -16.08 2.10 -11.20
C GLY A 472 -17.09 3.19 -11.57
N GLY A 473 -17.15 3.56 -12.84
CA GLY A 473 -17.94 4.68 -13.32
C GLY A 473 -18.10 4.74 -14.84
N TRP A 474 -18.00 3.61 -15.54
CA TRP A 474 -18.12 3.54 -17.00
C TRP A 474 -19.41 4.19 -17.53
N ASP A 475 -20.52 4.05 -16.78
CA ASP A 475 -21.83 4.57 -17.14
C ASP A 475 -22.05 6.03 -16.70
N LYS A 476 -21.04 6.66 -16.11
CA LYS A 476 -21.09 8.02 -15.53
C LYS A 476 -20.41 9.07 -16.41
N LEU A 477 -20.32 8.85 -17.72
CA LEU A 477 -19.70 9.77 -18.67
C LEU A 477 -20.34 11.18 -18.61
N LYS A 478 -19.51 12.22 -18.51
CA LYS A 478 -19.97 13.61 -18.56
C LYS A 478 -20.53 14.01 -19.94
N GLY A 479 -21.13 15.20 -20.02
CA GLY A 479 -21.58 15.77 -21.29
C GLY A 479 -20.41 16.10 -22.22
N GLU A 480 -20.67 16.20 -23.53
CA GLU A 480 -19.61 16.46 -24.53
C GLU A 480 -18.88 17.79 -24.30
N GLY A 481 -19.58 18.82 -23.84
CA GLY A 481 -18.97 20.10 -23.48
C GLY A 481 -17.93 19.96 -22.36
N ASP A 482 -18.21 19.13 -21.34
CA ASP A 482 -17.28 18.89 -20.24
C ASP A 482 -16.07 18.06 -20.70
N ILE A 483 -16.29 17.05 -21.56
CA ILE A 483 -15.20 16.26 -22.14
C ILE A 483 -14.30 17.16 -22.99
N LYS A 484 -14.89 18.05 -23.78
CA LYS A 484 -14.14 19.02 -24.57
C LYS A 484 -13.36 19.99 -23.68
N ALA A 485 -13.96 20.49 -22.60
CA ALA A 485 -13.27 21.36 -21.66
C ALA A 485 -12.08 20.64 -20.98
N ALA A 486 -12.23 19.38 -20.61
CA ALA A 486 -11.14 18.56 -20.07
C ALA A 486 -10.02 18.34 -21.09
N GLN A 487 -10.37 18.08 -22.36
CA GLN A 487 -9.40 17.98 -23.46
C GLN A 487 -8.63 19.30 -23.66
N ASP A 488 -9.35 20.41 -23.76
CA ASP A 488 -8.77 21.75 -24.01
C ASP A 488 -7.92 22.20 -22.79
N GLY A 489 -8.18 21.65 -21.60
CA GLY A 489 -7.43 21.89 -20.37
C GLY A 489 -6.30 20.91 -20.08
N ASN A 490 -5.89 20.06 -21.04
CA ASN A 490 -4.83 19.05 -20.89
C ASN A 490 -5.08 18.02 -19.77
N GLN A 491 -6.35 17.74 -19.44
CA GLN A 491 -6.71 16.81 -18.38
C GLN A 491 -6.81 15.36 -18.89
N TYR A 492 -5.74 14.89 -19.54
CA TYR A 492 -5.64 13.56 -20.14
C TYR A 492 -4.27 12.94 -19.85
N MET A 493 -4.13 11.64 -20.10
CA MET A 493 -2.82 10.98 -20.12
C MET A 493 -2.44 10.61 -21.56
N ASP A 494 -1.34 11.18 -22.04
CA ASP A 494 -0.68 10.76 -23.29
C ASP A 494 -0.20 9.31 -23.13
N LEU A 495 -0.37 8.48 -24.15
CA LEU A 495 -0.06 7.06 -24.14
C LEU A 495 0.63 6.62 -25.44
N VAL A 496 1.87 6.18 -25.30
CA VAL A 496 2.61 5.50 -26.37
C VAL A 496 2.73 4.01 -26.03
N ARG A 497 2.50 3.14 -27.03
CA ARG A 497 2.65 1.68 -26.89
C ARG A 497 3.44 1.08 -28.05
N TYR A 498 4.39 0.22 -27.73
CA TYR A 498 5.15 -0.60 -28.67
C TYR A 498 4.84 -2.09 -28.47
N SER A 499 4.71 -2.83 -29.58
CA SER A 499 4.51 -4.29 -29.58
C SER A 499 5.67 -4.98 -30.30
N SER A 500 6.38 -5.91 -29.63
CA SER A 500 7.67 -6.40 -30.14
C SER A 500 7.60 -7.26 -31.39
N GLY A 501 6.60 -8.12 -31.51
CA GLY A 501 6.50 -9.04 -32.65
C GLY A 501 6.05 -8.34 -33.92
N THR A 502 5.00 -7.53 -33.82
CA THR A 502 4.49 -6.73 -34.94
C THR A 502 5.31 -5.48 -35.24
N LYS A 503 6.20 -5.09 -34.32
CA LYS A 503 6.97 -3.85 -34.34
C LYS A 503 6.10 -2.59 -34.48
N LYS A 504 4.83 -2.69 -34.08
CA LYS A 504 3.87 -1.61 -34.18
C LYS A 504 4.06 -0.62 -33.03
N VAL A 505 4.20 0.66 -33.38
CA VAL A 505 4.07 1.78 -32.44
C VAL A 505 2.67 2.35 -32.58
N GLU A 506 2.01 2.56 -31.45
CA GLU A 506 0.70 3.18 -31.35
C GLU A 506 0.80 4.38 -30.42
N ASP A 507 0.07 5.42 -30.78
CA ASP A 507 0.04 6.69 -30.07
C ASP A 507 -1.41 7.16 -29.87
N GLY A 508 -1.64 7.89 -28.80
CA GLY A 508 -2.93 8.44 -28.46
C GLY A 508 -3.01 8.85 -26.99
N GLN A 509 -4.22 8.78 -26.42
CA GLN A 509 -4.48 9.31 -25.09
C GLN A 509 -5.51 8.50 -24.29
N ILE A 510 -5.60 8.83 -23.00
CA ILE A 510 -6.67 8.40 -22.11
C ILE A 510 -7.38 9.65 -21.56
N LEU A 511 -8.65 9.78 -21.91
CA LEU A 511 -9.58 10.75 -21.35
C LEU A 511 -10.90 10.06 -20.96
N ALA A 512 -11.85 9.99 -21.90
CA ALA A 512 -13.12 9.29 -21.69
C ALA A 512 -13.01 7.77 -21.91
N GLU A 513 -12.02 7.38 -22.71
CA GLU A 513 -11.61 6.04 -23.06
C GLU A 513 -10.13 6.07 -23.50
N ARG A 514 -9.52 4.90 -23.70
CA ARG A 514 -8.23 4.78 -24.37
C ARG A 514 -8.44 4.89 -25.88
N SER A 515 -7.98 5.99 -26.46
CA SER A 515 -8.09 6.26 -27.90
C SER A 515 -6.71 6.30 -28.53
N MET A 516 -6.34 5.24 -29.27
CA MET A 516 -5.08 5.14 -30.04
C MET A 516 -5.25 5.70 -31.45
N HIS A 517 -5.59 6.99 -31.54
CA HIS A 517 -5.97 7.66 -32.78
C HIS A 517 -4.77 8.14 -33.62
N GLY A 518 -3.56 7.77 -33.20
CA GLY A 518 -2.32 8.37 -33.70
C GLY A 518 -1.96 9.62 -32.91
N GLY A 519 -0.86 10.24 -33.30
CA GLY A 519 -0.26 11.39 -32.62
C GLY A 519 1.06 11.73 -33.30
N GLN A 520 1.98 12.39 -32.61
CA GLN A 520 3.34 12.60 -33.13
C GLN A 520 4.13 11.28 -33.28
N GLY A 521 3.71 10.25 -32.53
CA GLY A 521 4.30 8.92 -32.49
C GLY A 521 5.62 8.86 -31.71
N ALA A 522 6.24 7.70 -31.82
CA ALA A 522 7.63 7.49 -31.44
C ALA A 522 8.31 6.58 -32.45
N GLU A 523 9.60 6.77 -32.64
CA GLU A 523 10.47 5.78 -33.27
C GLU A 523 10.94 4.82 -32.17
N VAL A 524 10.69 3.52 -32.34
CA VAL A 524 11.05 2.50 -31.34
C VAL A 524 11.87 1.39 -31.96
N GLU A 525 12.98 1.07 -31.32
CA GLU A 525 13.83 -0.07 -31.66
C GLU A 525 13.95 -0.98 -30.44
N ALA A 526 13.62 -2.26 -30.59
CA ALA A 526 13.73 -3.26 -29.53
C ALA A 526 14.65 -4.40 -29.94
N SER A 527 15.48 -4.86 -29.02
CA SER A 527 16.33 -6.04 -29.19
C SER A 527 16.39 -6.86 -27.91
N LEU A 528 16.60 -8.16 -28.06
CA LEU A 528 16.85 -9.09 -26.96
C LEU A 528 18.26 -9.64 -27.14
N ASN A 529 19.16 -9.28 -26.24
CA ASN A 529 20.58 -9.69 -26.30
C ASN A 529 20.99 -10.29 -24.96
N GLY A 530 21.53 -11.52 -24.98
CA GLY A 530 22.01 -12.18 -23.75
C GLY A 530 20.95 -12.30 -22.65
N GLY A 531 19.68 -12.49 -23.02
CA GLY A 531 18.57 -12.58 -22.06
C GLY A 531 18.15 -11.23 -21.46
N THR A 532 18.56 -10.11 -22.04
CA THR A 532 18.13 -8.76 -21.63
C THR A 532 17.43 -8.06 -22.78
N TRP A 533 16.19 -7.61 -22.56
CA TRP A 533 15.48 -6.72 -23.46
C TRP A 533 16.09 -5.32 -23.37
N SER A 534 16.25 -4.66 -24.51
CA SER A 534 16.60 -3.25 -24.64
C SER A 534 15.64 -2.60 -25.63
N VAL A 535 14.81 -1.68 -25.15
CA VAL A 535 13.82 -0.94 -25.95
C VAL A 535 14.19 0.55 -25.95
N ILE A 536 14.64 1.04 -27.09
CA ILE A 536 14.99 2.44 -27.31
C ILE A 536 13.78 3.15 -27.91
N VAL A 537 13.39 4.26 -27.30
CA VAL A 537 12.29 5.12 -27.74
C VAL A 537 12.86 6.51 -28.04
N LYS A 538 12.59 7.02 -29.24
CA LYS A 538 12.82 8.42 -29.63
C LYS A 538 11.46 9.06 -29.87
N ARG A 539 11.17 10.12 -29.11
CA ARG A 539 9.90 10.87 -29.16
C ARG A 539 10.21 12.35 -29.26
N LYS A 540 9.52 13.09 -30.13
CA LYS A 540 9.66 14.54 -30.19
C LYS A 540 9.26 15.20 -28.88
N LEU A 541 9.96 16.26 -28.50
CA LEU A 541 9.65 17.03 -27.29
C LEU A 541 8.34 17.82 -27.45
N LYS A 542 8.16 18.45 -28.60
CA LYS A 542 6.97 19.27 -28.90
C LYS A 542 6.04 18.56 -29.87
N SER A 543 4.74 18.52 -29.53
CA SER A 543 3.68 18.03 -30.40
C SER A 543 2.65 19.11 -30.69
N ASP A 544 2.11 19.09 -31.92
CA ASP A 544 0.93 19.84 -32.35
C ASP A 544 -0.32 18.94 -32.45
N LYS A 545 -0.21 17.67 -32.07
CA LYS A 545 -1.30 16.69 -32.15
C LYS A 545 -2.10 16.65 -30.85
N ALA A 546 -3.41 16.50 -30.99
CA ALA A 546 -4.31 16.40 -29.85
C ALA A 546 -4.02 15.13 -29.05
N GLY A 547 -4.02 15.23 -27.72
CA GLY A 547 -3.77 14.10 -26.83
C GLY A 547 -2.29 13.84 -26.53
N ASP A 548 -1.37 14.55 -27.18
CA ASP A 548 0.05 14.47 -26.89
C ASP A 548 0.44 15.52 -25.82
N VAL A 549 1.34 15.16 -24.91
CA VAL A 549 1.94 16.08 -23.95
C VAL A 549 3.26 16.63 -24.49
N SER A 550 3.34 17.94 -24.68
CA SER A 550 4.61 18.60 -25.01
C SER A 550 5.51 18.72 -23.78
N ILE A 551 6.76 18.27 -23.93
CA ILE A 551 7.80 18.28 -22.89
C ILE A 551 8.69 19.51 -23.10
N GLU A 552 8.76 20.36 -22.08
CA GLU A 552 9.47 21.63 -22.11
C GLU A 552 10.52 21.69 -21.00
N PRO A 553 11.67 22.35 -21.24
CA PRO A 553 12.65 22.63 -20.19
C PRO A 553 12.02 23.37 -19.00
N GLY A 554 12.41 22.99 -17.78
CA GLY A 554 11.93 23.61 -16.54
C GLY A 554 10.55 23.15 -16.07
N LYS A 555 9.88 22.24 -16.78
CA LYS A 555 8.65 21.58 -16.34
C LYS A 555 8.89 20.16 -15.86
N VAL A 556 8.02 19.69 -14.98
CA VAL A 556 8.03 18.33 -14.44
C VAL A 556 6.73 17.63 -14.86
N TYR A 557 6.86 16.40 -15.31
CA TYR A 557 5.77 15.60 -15.87
C TYR A 557 5.56 14.32 -15.05
N ASN A 558 4.32 13.84 -15.02
CA ASN A 558 3.94 12.57 -14.43
C ASN A 558 4.23 11.46 -15.42
N PHE A 559 5.04 10.49 -15.01
CA PHE A 559 5.52 9.41 -15.84
C PHE A 559 5.25 8.06 -15.19
N GLY A 560 4.79 7.10 -15.97
CA GLY A 560 4.67 5.72 -15.55
C GLY A 560 4.60 4.81 -16.77
N PHE A 561 4.87 3.53 -16.56
CA PHE A 561 4.89 2.57 -17.66
C PHE A 561 4.43 1.19 -17.22
N ALA A 562 4.06 0.39 -18.22
CA ALA A 562 3.63 -0.97 -18.11
C ALA A 562 4.39 -1.83 -19.12
N ILE A 563 4.75 -3.03 -18.69
CA ILE A 563 5.37 -4.05 -19.54
C ILE A 563 4.46 -5.26 -19.53
N HIS A 564 3.84 -5.52 -20.68
CA HIS A 564 3.20 -6.80 -20.95
C HIS A 564 4.29 -7.79 -21.29
N ASP A 565 4.93 -8.33 -20.28
CA ASP A 565 5.98 -9.34 -20.42
C ASP A 565 5.37 -10.73 -20.59
N ASP A 566 6.16 -11.67 -21.12
CA ASP A 566 5.79 -13.08 -21.21
C ASP A 566 4.46 -13.33 -21.96
N TYR A 567 4.34 -12.72 -23.15
CA TYR A 567 3.14 -12.83 -24.01
C TYR A 567 1.84 -12.46 -23.30
N SER A 568 1.91 -11.65 -22.24
CA SER A 568 0.74 -11.24 -21.48
C SER A 568 -0.07 -10.19 -22.23
N SER A 569 -1.35 -10.10 -21.88
CA SER A 569 -2.27 -9.09 -22.40
C SER A 569 -3.19 -8.58 -21.31
N ALA A 570 -3.98 -7.55 -21.62
CA ALA A 570 -4.97 -6.96 -20.72
C ALA A 570 -4.36 -6.58 -19.35
N ARG A 571 -4.99 -6.99 -18.23
CA ARG A 571 -4.55 -6.68 -16.87
C ARG A 571 -3.35 -7.49 -16.38
N TYR A 572 -2.88 -8.49 -17.14
CA TYR A 572 -1.86 -9.44 -16.66
C TYR A 572 -0.40 -8.95 -16.82
N HIS A 573 -0.19 -7.64 -16.88
CA HIS A 573 1.09 -6.99 -17.09
C HIS A 573 1.78 -6.59 -15.78
N HIS A 574 3.04 -6.20 -15.87
CA HIS A 574 3.76 -5.51 -14.80
C HIS A 574 3.68 -4.02 -15.02
N VAL A 575 3.69 -3.25 -13.94
CA VAL A 575 3.50 -1.81 -14.01
C VAL A 575 4.38 -1.10 -12.97
N SER A 576 4.85 0.09 -13.32
CA SER A 576 5.58 0.99 -12.44
C SER A 576 4.63 1.87 -11.64
N PHE A 577 4.98 2.22 -10.40
CA PHE A 577 4.35 3.36 -9.74
C PHE A 577 4.55 4.68 -10.56
N GLY A 578 3.94 5.77 -10.09
CA GLY A 578 4.13 7.09 -10.69
C GLY A 578 5.47 7.71 -10.31
N TYR A 579 6.26 8.10 -11.30
CA TYR A 579 7.53 8.81 -11.20
C TYR A 579 7.43 10.19 -11.85
N LYS A 580 8.41 11.06 -11.61
CA LYS A 580 8.52 12.34 -12.29
C LYS A 580 9.56 12.27 -13.41
N LEU A 581 9.19 12.83 -14.56
CA LEU A 581 10.05 13.00 -15.74
C LEU A 581 10.32 14.50 -15.93
N ALA A 582 11.58 14.88 -16.15
CA ALA A 582 11.94 16.24 -16.47
C ALA A 582 13.23 16.29 -17.32
N LEU A 583 13.42 17.42 -18.00
CA LEU A 583 14.67 17.72 -18.74
C LEU A 583 15.62 18.49 -17.83
N ASP A 584 16.86 18.04 -17.74
CA ASP A 584 17.96 18.68 -17.01
C ASP A 584 17.62 19.06 -15.54
N ASN A 585 16.80 18.23 -14.86
CA ASN A 585 16.39 18.46 -13.48
C ASN A 585 16.76 17.26 -12.59
N ALA A 586 17.77 17.43 -11.75
CA ALA A 586 18.29 16.38 -10.88
C ALA A 586 17.30 15.92 -9.78
N ASP A 587 16.25 16.69 -9.50
CA ASP A 587 15.23 16.34 -8.52
C ASP A 587 14.17 15.38 -9.08
N ALA A 588 14.08 15.22 -10.41
CA ALA A 588 13.19 14.26 -11.04
C ALA A 588 13.80 12.85 -11.04
N GLU A 589 12.99 11.82 -10.74
CA GLU A 589 13.48 10.44 -10.71
C GLU A 589 13.91 9.95 -12.11
N VAL A 590 13.20 10.37 -13.16
CA VAL A 590 13.61 10.19 -14.55
C VAL A 590 14.06 11.54 -15.10
N ASN A 591 15.34 11.86 -14.92
CA ASN A 591 15.94 13.09 -15.43
C ASN A 591 16.59 12.83 -16.79
N ALA A 592 16.01 13.33 -17.87
CA ALA A 592 16.65 13.30 -19.17
C ALA A 592 17.71 14.40 -19.22
N THR A 593 18.98 14.02 -19.36
CA THR A 593 20.10 14.97 -19.47
C THR A 593 20.41 15.30 -20.92
N LYS A 594 20.83 16.54 -21.19
CA LYS A 594 21.21 16.96 -22.52
C LYS A 594 22.43 16.20 -23.07
N GLN A 595 22.38 15.77 -24.33
CA GLN A 595 23.51 15.15 -25.06
C GLN A 595 24.09 16.02 -26.17
#